data_AF-A0A420XUY7-F1
#
_entry.id   AF-A0A420XUY7-F1
#
_cell.length_a   1.000
_cell.length_b   1.000
_cell.length_c   1.000
_cell.angle_alpha   90.00
_cell.angle_beta   90.00
_cell.angle_gamma   90.00
#
_symmetry.space_group_name_H-M   'P 1'
#
loop_
_entity.id
_entity.type
_entity.pdbx_description
1 polymer ?
#
loop_
_entity_poly.entity_id
_entity_poly.type
_entity_poly.pdbx_seq_one_letter_code
_entity_poly.pdbx_strand_id
1 'polypeptide(L)'
;MDEASGPAEQGSRAGESPAVGRHREHQFPGRPHRVHARFTVEEWVELTQAAERAGLTPTGYVAASAMATARGTTPPVGSVARDALGELMDARRALTAFATNVNQAAKVLNSGGEAPEWLARAAGLSGQAVRRIDKATIELMRKMP
;
A
#
# COMPACT_ATOMS: atom_id res chain seq x y z
N MET A 1 41.77 40.56 -39.00
CA MET A 1 41.38 39.26 -38.46
C MET A 1 40.83 39.55 -37.08
N ASP A 2 39.62 40.09 -36.88
CA ASP A 2 38.32 39.73 -37.46
C ASP A 2 38.13 38.22 -37.56
N GLU A 3 37.47 37.63 -36.56
CA GLU A 3 36.13 37.07 -36.73
C GLU A 3 35.45 36.78 -35.39
N ALA A 4 34.14 37.03 -35.40
CA ALA A 4 33.20 36.97 -34.30
C ALA A 4 32.44 35.63 -34.24
N SER A 5 31.58 35.53 -33.22
CA SER A 5 30.35 34.71 -33.17
C SER A 5 30.42 33.31 -32.53
N GLY A 6 29.77 33.16 -31.36
CA GLY A 6 29.10 31.91 -30.97
C GLY A 6 27.70 31.83 -31.62
N PRO A 7 26.68 31.14 -31.06
CA PRO A 7 26.63 30.05 -30.06
C PRO A 7 25.71 28.87 -30.53
N ALA A 8 25.62 27.76 -29.77
CA ALA A 8 24.44 26.86 -29.64
C ALA A 8 24.83 25.66 -28.73
N GLU A 9 24.33 25.55 -27.50
CA GLU A 9 23.03 24.99 -27.10
C GLU A 9 22.80 23.49 -27.35
N GLN A 10 22.38 22.83 -26.25
CA GLN A 10 21.65 21.56 -26.14
C GLN A 10 22.50 20.26 -26.27
N GLY A 11 22.31 19.24 -25.45
CA GLY A 11 21.13 18.88 -24.68
C GLY A 11 21.43 18.54 -23.23
N SER A 12 20.63 19.16 -22.36
CA SER A 12 20.23 18.59 -21.08
C SER A 12 19.68 17.19 -21.32
N ARG A 13 20.51 16.16 -21.08
CA ARG A 13 19.97 14.86 -20.69
C ARG A 13 19.60 15.00 -19.23
N ALA A 14 18.36 15.44 -19.01
CA ALA A 14 17.65 15.18 -17.77
C ALA A 14 17.69 13.67 -17.57
N GLY A 15 18.68 13.22 -16.78
CA GLY A 15 18.71 11.88 -16.25
C GLY A 15 17.49 11.76 -15.37
N GLU A 16 16.48 11.10 -15.90
CA GLU A 16 15.32 10.60 -15.20
C GLU A 16 15.82 9.95 -13.92
N SER A 17 15.70 10.68 -12.81
CA SER A 17 16.18 10.22 -11.52
C SER A 17 15.26 9.08 -11.12
N PRO A 18 15.75 7.83 -11.01
CA PRO A 18 14.89 6.74 -10.64
C PRO A 18 14.30 7.08 -9.28
N ALA A 19 12.98 7.02 -9.18
CA ALA A 19 12.24 7.26 -7.94
C ALA A 19 12.99 6.57 -6.81
N VAL A 20 13.51 7.36 -5.86
CA VAL A 20 14.42 6.86 -4.82
C VAL A 20 13.60 5.95 -3.91
N GLY A 21 13.55 4.66 -4.26
CA GLY A 21 12.98 3.60 -3.45
C GLY A 21 13.67 3.65 -2.10
N ARG A 22 12.90 3.71 -1.02
CA ARG A 22 13.43 3.93 0.32
C ARG A 22 14.44 2.83 0.65
N HIS A 23 15.62 3.21 1.10
CA HIS A 23 16.56 2.25 1.69
C HIS A 23 15.95 1.70 2.99
N ARG A 24 16.28 0.45 3.35
CA ARG A 24 15.92 -0.03 4.69
C ARG A 24 16.50 0.89 5.75
N GLU A 25 15.86 0.86 6.92
CA GLU A 25 16.30 1.63 8.08
C GLU A 25 17.81 1.49 8.30
N HIS A 26 18.49 2.64 8.32
CA HIS A 26 19.93 2.76 8.42
C HIS A 26 20.38 2.41 9.85
N GLN A 27 21.47 1.66 9.99
CA GLN A 27 22.01 1.25 11.28
C GLN A 27 23.47 1.69 11.40
N PHE A 28 23.86 2.17 12.58
CA PHE A 28 25.25 2.47 12.93
C PHE A 28 25.67 1.75 14.22
N PRO A 29 26.79 1.00 14.21
CA PRO A 29 27.61 0.69 13.04
C PRO A 29 26.84 -0.12 11.98
N GLY A 30 27.27 0.00 10.72
CA GLY A 30 26.64 -0.68 9.60
C GLY A 30 26.66 -2.21 9.74
N ARG A 31 25.77 -2.90 9.02
CA ARG A 31 25.67 -4.37 9.05
C ARG A 31 26.99 -5.00 8.55
N PRO A 32 27.65 -5.87 9.33
CA PRO A 32 29.00 -6.34 9.01
C PRO A 32 29.03 -7.48 7.98
N HIS A 33 27.93 -8.20 7.78
CA HIS A 33 27.86 -9.36 6.88
C HIS A 33 27.09 -9.02 5.58
N ARG A 34 27.62 -9.51 4.45
CA ARG A 34 27.04 -9.32 3.11
C ARG A 34 26.83 -10.65 2.40
N VAL A 35 25.79 -10.72 1.57
CA VAL A 35 25.49 -11.84 0.67
C VAL A 35 25.44 -11.29 -0.76
N HIS A 36 26.03 -12.00 -1.71
CA HIS A 36 26.03 -11.64 -3.12
C HIS A 36 25.08 -12.56 -3.89
N ALA A 37 23.89 -12.08 -4.21
CA ALA A 37 22.95 -12.77 -5.09
C ALA A 37 23.25 -12.43 -6.56
N ARG A 38 23.02 -13.40 -7.45
CA ARG A 38 23.07 -13.23 -8.91
C ARG A 38 21.70 -13.60 -9.47
N PHE A 39 21.28 -12.87 -10.50
CA PHE A 39 19.99 -13.02 -11.14
C PHE A 39 20.17 -13.07 -12.64
N THR A 40 19.32 -13.83 -13.34
CA THR A 40 19.13 -13.67 -14.79
C THR A 40 18.50 -12.31 -15.10
N VAL A 41 18.40 -11.96 -16.38
CA VAL A 41 17.76 -10.70 -16.80
C VAL A 41 16.28 -10.70 -16.40
N GLU A 42 15.60 -11.83 -16.60
CA GLU A 42 14.19 -12.02 -16.27
C GLU A 42 13.95 -11.90 -14.76
N GLU A 43 14.75 -12.62 -13.96
CA GLU A 43 14.70 -12.56 -12.50
C GLU A 43 14.98 -11.14 -11.98
N TRP A 44 15.90 -10.41 -12.63
CA TRP A 44 16.21 -9.03 -12.26
C TRP A 44 15.03 -8.07 -12.52
N VAL A 45 14.33 -8.25 -13.63
CA VAL A 45 13.13 -7.46 -13.97
C VAL A 45 12.03 -7.72 -12.94
N GLU A 46 11.72 -8.99 -12.65
CA GLU A 46 10.71 -9.36 -11.65
C GLU A 46 11.05 -8.78 -10.26
N LEU A 47 12.31 -8.91 -9.85
CA LEU A 47 12.81 -8.38 -8.59
C LEU A 47 12.65 -6.87 -8.50
N THR A 48 13.00 -6.16 -9.56
CA THR A 48 12.97 -4.69 -9.58
C THR A 48 11.53 -4.18 -9.50
N GLN A 49 10.60 -4.81 -10.23
CA GLN A 49 9.18 -4.47 -10.14
C GLN A 49 8.60 -4.78 -8.75
N ALA A 50 8.99 -5.89 -8.13
CA ALA A 50 8.55 -6.23 -6.77
C ALA A 50 9.06 -5.23 -5.74
N ALA A 51 10.33 -4.82 -5.86
CA ALA A 51 10.94 -3.79 -5.03
C ALA A 51 10.25 -2.44 -5.19
N GLU A 52 9.94 -2.04 -6.43
CA GLU A 52 9.21 -0.81 -6.74
C GLU A 52 7.82 -0.81 -6.10
N ARG A 53 7.04 -1.89 -6.27
CA ARG A 53 5.71 -2.03 -5.62
C ARG A 53 5.82 -1.89 -4.11
N ALA A 54 6.88 -2.41 -3.50
CA ALA A 54 7.14 -2.32 -2.06
C ALA A 54 7.72 -0.97 -1.61
N GLY A 55 8.06 -0.07 -2.53
CA GLY A 55 8.70 1.23 -2.24
C GLY A 55 10.14 1.10 -1.75
N LEU A 56 10.86 0.07 -2.17
CA LEU A 56 12.22 -0.26 -1.74
C LEU A 56 13.18 -0.31 -2.93
N THR A 57 14.47 -0.12 -2.67
CA THR A 57 15.50 -0.51 -3.65
C THR A 57 15.53 -2.02 -3.85
N PRO A 58 16.01 -2.56 -4.99
CA PRO A 58 16.13 -4.02 -5.18
C PRO A 58 16.92 -4.70 -4.05
N THR A 59 18.08 -4.14 -3.67
CA THR A 59 18.85 -4.63 -2.52
C THR A 59 18.08 -4.55 -1.21
N GLY A 60 17.34 -3.45 -1.02
CA GLY A 60 16.43 -3.21 0.10
C GLY A 60 15.22 -4.15 0.12
N TYR A 61 14.79 -4.68 -1.01
CA TYR A 61 13.74 -5.69 -1.09
C TYR A 61 14.29 -7.09 -0.76
N VAL A 62 15.35 -7.54 -1.45
CA VAL A 62 15.92 -8.90 -1.31
C VAL A 62 16.13 -9.29 0.15
N ALA A 63 16.92 -8.51 0.88
CA ALA A 63 17.21 -8.85 2.27
C ALA A 63 16.06 -8.52 3.25
N ALA A 64 14.99 -7.80 2.87
CA ALA A 64 13.82 -7.58 3.73
C ALA A 64 12.95 -8.81 3.63
N SER A 65 12.73 -9.28 2.40
CA SER A 65 12.11 -10.56 2.12
C SER A 65 12.87 -11.71 2.81
N ALA A 66 14.20 -11.77 2.68
CA ALA A 66 15.00 -12.82 3.33
C ALA A 66 14.88 -12.78 4.88
N MET A 67 14.97 -11.59 5.49
CA MET A 67 14.81 -11.46 6.94
C MET A 67 13.38 -11.74 7.40
N ALA A 68 12.37 -11.40 6.60
CA ALA A 68 10.98 -11.67 6.91
C ALA A 68 10.72 -13.18 6.94
N THR A 69 11.21 -13.90 5.92
CA THR A 69 11.17 -15.37 5.85
C THR A 69 11.91 -16.00 7.02
N ALA A 70 13.14 -15.55 7.31
CA ALA A 70 13.92 -16.08 8.45
C ALA A 70 13.24 -15.87 9.81
N ARG A 71 12.40 -14.84 9.93
CA ARG A 71 11.64 -14.51 11.15
C ARG A 71 10.22 -15.09 11.17
N GLY A 72 9.77 -15.76 10.11
CA GLY A 72 8.37 -16.22 9.99
C GLY A 72 7.36 -15.07 9.92
N THR A 73 7.75 -13.92 9.38
CA THR A 73 6.90 -12.72 9.24
C THR A 73 6.60 -12.44 7.77
N THR A 74 5.58 -11.61 7.52
CA THR A 74 5.19 -11.26 6.16
C THR A 74 6.27 -10.45 5.43
N PRO A 75 6.67 -10.85 4.21
CA PRO A 75 7.58 -10.06 3.38
C PRO A 75 7.02 -8.66 3.04
N PRO A 76 7.86 -7.73 2.56
CA PRO A 76 7.40 -6.43 2.09
C PRO A 76 6.34 -6.59 1.00
N VAL A 77 5.11 -6.24 1.33
CA VAL A 77 3.99 -6.20 0.40
C VAL A 77 3.90 -4.83 -0.26
N GLY A 78 3.43 -4.82 -1.51
CA GLY A 78 3.24 -3.59 -2.26
C GLY A 78 2.27 -2.63 -1.55
N SER A 79 2.44 -1.32 -1.76
CA SER A 79 1.56 -0.29 -1.17
C SER A 79 0.08 -0.58 -1.44
N VAL A 80 -0.26 -0.98 -2.66
CA VAL A 80 -1.62 -1.34 -3.07
C VAL A 80 -2.26 -2.41 -2.17
N ALA A 81 -1.51 -3.47 -1.81
CA ALA A 81 -2.03 -4.53 -0.95
C ALA A 81 -2.20 -4.06 0.51
N ARG A 82 -1.33 -3.16 0.97
CA ARG A 82 -1.47 -2.52 2.30
C ARG A 82 -2.66 -1.57 2.36
N ASP A 83 -2.84 -0.76 1.32
CA ASP A 83 -3.94 0.20 1.23
C ASP A 83 -5.28 -0.55 1.17
N ALA A 84 -5.38 -1.60 0.34
CA ALA A 84 -6.56 -2.46 0.28
C ALA A 84 -6.88 -3.14 1.63
N LEU A 85 -5.86 -3.60 2.35
CA LEU A 85 -6.04 -4.19 3.69
C LEU A 85 -6.51 -3.14 4.71
N GLY A 86 -5.99 -1.91 4.63
CA GLY A 86 -6.43 -0.79 5.46
C GLY A 86 -7.90 -0.45 5.23
N GLU A 87 -8.31 -0.31 3.97
CA GLU A 87 -9.70 -0.06 3.59
C GLU A 87 -10.64 -1.19 4.07
N LEU A 88 -10.21 -2.45 3.98
CA LEU A 88 -10.99 -3.59 4.48
C LEU A 88 -11.17 -3.55 6.00
N MET A 89 -10.12 -3.21 6.76
CA MET A 89 -10.18 -3.10 8.22
C MET A 89 -11.08 -1.95 8.68
N ASP A 90 -11.03 -0.81 8.00
CA ASP A 90 -11.93 0.33 8.26
C ASP A 90 -13.39 -0.04 8.02
N ALA A 91 -13.66 -0.76 6.93
CA ALA A 91 -15.01 -1.15 6.61
C ALA A 91 -15.55 -2.24 7.55
N ARG A 92 -14.70 -3.20 7.99
CA ARG A 92 -15.04 -4.15 9.06
C ARG A 92 -15.47 -3.42 10.33
N ARG A 93 -14.73 -2.39 10.73
CA ARG A 93 -15.08 -1.57 11.91
C ARG A 93 -16.43 -0.89 11.77
N ALA A 94 -16.72 -0.31 10.60
CA ALA A 94 -18.03 0.31 10.34
C ALA A 94 -19.18 -0.72 10.39
N LEU A 95 -18.99 -1.92 9.86
CA LEU A 95 -20.00 -2.99 9.90
C LEU A 95 -20.25 -3.51 11.32
N THR A 96 -19.20 -3.70 12.12
CA THR A 96 -19.36 -4.09 13.53
C THR A 96 -20.14 -3.03 14.31
N ALA A 97 -19.84 -1.75 14.11
CA ALA A 97 -20.59 -0.66 14.74
C ALA A 97 -22.07 -0.65 14.32
N PHE A 98 -22.37 -0.95 13.04
CA PHE A 98 -23.73 -1.10 12.57
C PHE A 98 -24.49 -2.24 13.25
N ALA A 99 -23.86 -3.41 13.35
CA ALA A 99 -24.49 -4.57 14.00
C ALA A 99 -24.82 -4.27 15.47
N THR A 100 -23.93 -3.57 16.18
CA THR A 100 -24.19 -3.09 17.55
C THR A 100 -25.38 -2.13 17.59
N ASN A 101 -25.42 -1.17 16.68
CA ASN A 101 -26.49 -0.19 16.55
C ASN A 101 -27.86 -0.83 16.26
N VAL A 102 -27.91 -1.82 15.37
CA VAL A 102 -29.12 -2.60 15.08
C VAL A 102 -29.57 -3.39 16.31
N ASN A 103 -28.65 -4.04 17.03
CA ASN A 103 -28.98 -4.76 18.26
C ASN A 103 -29.55 -3.84 19.34
N GLN A 104 -29.04 -2.61 19.46
CA GLN A 104 -29.57 -1.61 20.38
C GLN A 104 -30.99 -1.17 19.99
N ALA A 105 -31.23 -0.88 18.71
CA ALA A 105 -32.56 -0.51 18.22
C ALA A 105 -33.57 -1.66 18.40
N ALA A 106 -33.18 -2.89 18.10
CA ALA A 106 -34.01 -4.07 18.33
C ALA A 106 -34.38 -4.22 19.81
N LYS A 107 -33.44 -3.94 20.73
CA LYS A 107 -33.72 -3.96 22.18
C LYS A 107 -34.75 -2.91 22.58
N VAL A 108 -34.66 -1.69 22.04
CA VAL A 108 -35.62 -0.60 22.30
C VAL A 108 -37.02 -0.96 21.78
N LEU A 109 -37.09 -1.45 20.54
CA LEU A 109 -38.35 -1.88 19.92
C LEU A 109 -38.98 -3.07 20.67
N ASN A 110 -38.17 -4.05 21.08
CA ASN A 110 -38.64 -5.20 21.86
C ASN A 110 -39.14 -4.79 23.25
N SER A 111 -38.73 -3.63 23.77
CA SER A 111 -39.28 -3.05 25.00
C SER A 111 -40.52 -2.19 24.79
N GLY A 112 -41.08 -2.15 23.57
CA GLY A 112 -42.25 -1.35 23.21
C GLY A 112 -41.95 0.14 22.99
N GLY A 113 -40.67 0.52 22.93
CA GLY A 113 -40.25 1.88 22.59
C GLY A 113 -40.22 2.13 21.08
N GLU A 114 -40.14 3.39 20.66
CA GLU A 114 -39.98 3.76 19.26
C GLU A 114 -38.53 3.62 18.76
N ALA A 115 -38.36 3.46 17.45
CA ALA A 115 -37.05 3.33 16.84
C ALA A 115 -36.21 4.60 17.08
N PRO A 116 -34.94 4.48 17.53
CA PRO A 116 -34.12 5.65 17.80
C PRO A 116 -33.84 6.48 16.53
N GLU A 117 -33.95 7.80 16.61
CA GLU A 117 -33.74 8.72 15.47
C GLU A 117 -32.34 8.59 14.83
N TRP A 118 -31.33 8.25 15.64
CA TRP A 118 -29.96 8.03 15.15
C TRP A 118 -29.80 6.76 14.29
N LEU A 119 -30.76 5.83 14.30
CA LEU A 119 -30.68 4.55 13.59
C LEU A 119 -30.61 4.74 12.07
N ALA A 120 -31.38 5.68 11.52
CA ALA A 120 -31.34 5.99 10.10
C ALA A 120 -29.95 6.51 9.66
N ARG A 121 -29.34 7.37 10.48
CA ARG A 121 -27.98 7.87 10.26
C ARG A 121 -26.94 6.75 10.36
N ALA A 122 -27.07 5.88 11.36
CA ALA A 122 -26.20 4.71 11.52
C ALA A 122 -26.28 3.78 10.30
N ALA A 123 -27.48 3.47 9.80
CA ALA A 123 -27.68 2.67 8.60
C ALA A 123 -27.08 3.32 7.35
N GLY A 124 -27.22 4.64 7.20
CA GLY A 124 -26.62 5.40 6.09
C GLY A 124 -25.09 5.33 6.06
N LEU A 125 -24.43 5.46 7.23
CA LEU A 125 -22.98 5.34 7.36
C LEU A 125 -22.48 3.93 7.00
N SER A 126 -23.21 2.90 7.41
CA SER A 126 -22.91 1.50 7.07
C SER A 126 -23.05 1.24 5.58
N GLY A 127 -24.11 1.76 4.95
CA GLY A 127 -24.29 1.66 3.51
C GLY A 127 -23.16 2.33 2.73
N GLN A 128 -22.62 3.45 3.22
CA GLN A 128 -21.41 4.06 2.65
C GLN A 128 -20.17 3.19 2.82
N ALA A 129 -20.00 2.55 3.98
CA ALA A 129 -18.89 1.63 4.22
C ALA A 129 -18.93 0.42 3.28
N VAL A 130 -20.11 -0.19 3.07
CA VAL A 130 -20.30 -1.29 2.11
C VAL A 130 -19.90 -0.86 0.70
N ARG A 131 -20.36 0.32 0.24
CA ARG A 131 -19.97 0.84 -1.09
C ARG A 131 -18.46 1.05 -1.24
N ARG A 132 -17.76 1.43 -0.16
CA ARG A 132 -16.29 1.53 -0.18
C ARG A 132 -15.63 0.16 -0.31
N ILE A 133 -16.15 -0.87 0.37
CA ILE A 133 -15.68 -2.27 0.19
C ILE A 133 -15.87 -2.73 -1.24
N ASP A 134 -17.04 -2.51 -1.83
CA ASP A 134 -17.32 -2.95 -3.21
C ASP A 134 -16.32 -2.31 -4.18
N LYS A 135 -16.06 -1.01 -4.02
CA LYS A 135 -15.05 -0.30 -4.82
C LYS A 135 -13.64 -0.86 -4.61
N ALA A 136 -13.23 -1.07 -3.36
CA ALA A 136 -11.92 -1.62 -3.01
C ALA A 136 -11.72 -3.03 -3.58
N THR A 137 -12.78 -3.86 -3.51
CA THR A 137 -12.80 -5.24 -4.02
C THR A 137 -12.67 -5.25 -5.54
N ILE A 138 -13.41 -4.39 -6.26
CA ILE A 138 -13.30 -4.25 -7.71
C ILE A 138 -11.89 -3.80 -8.11
N GLU A 139 -11.32 -2.83 -7.40
CA GLU A 139 -9.96 -2.36 -7.65
C GLU A 139 -8.89 -3.43 -7.38
N LEU A 140 -9.08 -4.25 -6.35
CA LEU A 140 -8.20 -5.38 -6.06
C LEU A 140 -8.32 -6.46 -7.14
N MET A 141 -9.55 -6.82 -7.55
CA MET A 141 -9.80 -7.79 -8.62
C MET A 141 -9.19 -7.35 -9.96
N ARG A 142 -9.18 -6.05 -10.27
CA ARG A 142 -8.52 -5.52 -11.48
C ARG A 142 -6.99 -5.60 -11.44
N LYS A 143 -6.41 -5.67 -10.25
CA LYS A 143 -4.95 -5.60 -10.02
C LYS A 143 -4.33 -6.97 -9.70
N MET A 144 -5.15 -8.00 -9.53
CA MET A 144 -4.71 -9.40 -9.47
C MET A 144 -4.68 -9.99 -10.89
N PRO A 145 -3.58 -10.63 -11.31
CA PRO A 145 -3.47 -11.30 -12.61
C PRO A 145 -4.37 -12.55 -12.71
#